data_AF-A0A1B8U1M2-F1
#
_entry.id   AF-A0A1B8U1M2-F1
#
_cell.length_a   1.000
_cell.length_b   1.000
_cell.length_c   1.000
_cell.angle_alpha   90.00
_cell.angle_beta   90.00
_cell.angle_gamma   90.00
#
_symmetry.space_group_name_H-M   'P 1'
#
loop_
_entity.id
_entity.type
_entity.pdbx_description
1 polymer ?
#
loop_
_entity_poly.entity_id
_entity_poly.type
_entity_poly.pdbx_seq_one_letter_code
_entity_poly.pdbx_strand_id
1 'polypeptide(L)'
;MKNKYPVGCIVTFKSHPLLYDFMIKGDGKLVPPFLVVKEVFIEDNKKKTADELTGKKIAERIKYTCVFFDDNKNEFKEVHIYESMLKSYKDIHIARMDENENHKDFDYVSLIDEAENFTIPNYNYGKIVYFRTKKFEIFKKRSSIKSSRPVLTDSDIKNLSKEQIAEKKVYKKNETIQYVVNYSTPDFVLSGIKKENQENLFYPDGNIRKVVSELLYKVKWFNSNQMKFSEVFLPAECFTDIQPFKTKVPHNSTKKDK
;
A
#
# COMPACT_ATOMS: atom_id res chain seq x y z
N MET A 1 26.54 4.20 -9.65
CA MET A 1 25.65 3.25 -8.94
C MET A 1 24.22 3.61 -9.31
N LYS A 2 23.40 2.68 -9.81
CA LYS A 2 22.02 3.00 -10.24
C LYS A 2 21.05 2.60 -9.13
N ASN A 3 20.15 3.50 -8.73
CA ASN A 3 19.12 3.19 -7.75
C ASN A 3 18.10 2.20 -8.33
N LYS A 4 17.59 1.29 -7.49
CA LYS A 4 16.61 0.29 -7.91
C LYS A 4 15.19 0.87 -8.08
N TYR A 5 14.82 1.84 -7.25
CA TYR A 5 13.46 2.36 -7.19
C TYR A 5 13.45 3.86 -7.56
N PRO A 6 12.93 4.27 -8.73
CA PRO A 6 12.82 5.69 -9.09
C PRO A 6 11.72 6.40 -8.30
N VAL A 7 11.70 7.74 -8.34
CA VAL A 7 10.60 8.56 -7.79
C VAL A 7 9.27 8.13 -8.42
N GLY A 8 8.21 8.03 -7.62
CA GLY A 8 6.89 7.52 -8.03
C GLY A 8 6.74 6.01 -8.01
N CYS A 9 7.81 5.25 -7.75
CA CYS A 9 7.75 3.79 -7.65
C CYS A 9 7.01 3.37 -6.37
N ILE A 10 6.13 2.38 -6.48
CA ILE A 10 5.45 1.78 -5.33
C ILE A 10 6.36 0.71 -4.72
N VAL A 11 6.57 0.80 -3.41
CA VAL A 11 7.41 -0.12 -2.65
C VAL A 11 6.72 -0.48 -1.33
N THR A 12 7.21 -1.52 -0.67
CA THR A 12 6.83 -1.82 0.71
C THR A 12 8.02 -2.38 1.47
N PHE A 13 7.90 -2.51 2.80
CA PHE A 13 8.91 -3.18 3.59
C PHE A 13 8.98 -4.67 3.23
N LYS A 14 10.18 -5.24 3.26
CA LYS A 14 10.40 -6.68 3.03
C LYS A 14 9.66 -7.59 4.02
N SER A 15 9.18 -7.06 5.13
CA SER A 15 8.36 -7.77 6.12
C SER A 15 6.87 -7.80 5.78
N HIS A 16 6.46 -7.15 4.68
CA HIS A 16 5.06 -7.15 4.27
C HIS A 16 4.59 -8.59 3.98
N PRO A 17 3.51 -9.08 4.62
CA PRO A 17 3.08 -10.48 4.52
C PRO A 17 2.69 -10.86 3.09
N LEU A 18 2.16 -9.91 2.31
CA LEU A 18 1.76 -10.17 0.92
C LEU A 18 2.93 -10.41 -0.05
N LEU A 19 4.19 -10.31 0.41
CA LEU A 19 5.35 -10.78 -0.36
C LEU A 19 5.51 -12.31 -0.30
N TYR A 20 4.78 -12.98 0.60
CA TYR A 20 4.96 -14.40 0.92
C TYR A 20 3.64 -15.18 0.92
N ASP A 21 2.51 -14.49 0.84
CA ASP A 21 1.17 -15.10 0.94
C ASP A 21 0.13 -14.18 0.26
N PHE A 22 -1.04 -14.70 -0.09
CA PHE A 22 -2.13 -13.91 -0.68
C PHE A 22 -2.97 -13.17 0.38
N MET A 23 -2.85 -13.56 1.64
CA MET A 23 -3.66 -13.03 2.74
C MET A 23 -2.84 -12.77 3.99
N ILE A 24 -3.27 -11.77 4.76
CA ILE A 24 -2.72 -11.43 6.06
C ILE A 24 -3.26 -12.44 7.10
N LYS A 25 -2.36 -13.07 7.85
CA LYS A 25 -2.72 -14.00 8.96
C LYS A 25 -2.76 -13.34 10.35
N GLY A 26 -2.16 -12.15 10.48
CA GLY A 26 -2.07 -11.39 11.73
C GLY A 26 -3.03 -10.19 11.80
N ASP A 27 -2.79 -9.27 12.75
CA ASP A 27 -3.49 -7.99 12.79
C ASP A 27 -3.03 -7.10 11.62
N GLY A 28 -3.99 -6.66 10.81
CA GLY A 28 -3.75 -5.77 9.69
C GLY A 28 -3.18 -4.40 10.08
N LYS A 29 -3.34 -3.96 11.34
CA LYS A 29 -2.77 -2.70 11.84
C LYS A 29 -1.25 -2.73 12.00
N LEU A 30 -0.66 -3.93 12.07
CA LEU A 30 0.78 -4.15 12.18
C LEU A 30 1.43 -4.47 10.84
N VAL A 31 0.63 -4.52 9.77
CA VAL A 31 1.13 -4.73 8.41
C VAL A 31 1.68 -3.42 7.88
N PRO A 32 2.94 -3.39 7.38
CA PRO A 32 3.48 -2.18 6.79
C PRO A 32 2.59 -1.62 5.66
N PRO A 33 2.50 -0.30 5.50
CA PRO A 33 1.82 0.29 4.35
C PRO A 33 2.61 0.03 3.05
N PHE A 34 1.93 0.15 1.92
CA PHE A 34 2.56 0.47 0.65
C PHE A 34 2.97 1.94 0.66
N LEU A 35 4.14 2.21 0.10
CA LEU A 35 4.77 3.51 0.07
C LEU A 35 5.00 3.92 -1.38
N VAL A 36 5.08 5.22 -1.63
CA VAL A 36 5.59 5.76 -2.89
C VAL A 36 6.93 6.43 -2.65
N VAL A 37 7.93 6.14 -3.49
CA VAL A 37 9.23 6.81 -3.43
C VAL A 37 9.05 8.29 -3.80
N LYS A 38 9.37 9.18 -2.86
CA LYS A 38 9.31 10.63 -3.02
C LYS A 38 10.66 11.21 -3.46
N GLU A 39 11.75 10.72 -2.84
CA GLU A 39 13.12 11.20 -3.09
C GLU A 39 14.11 10.03 -3.01
N VAL A 40 15.20 10.13 -3.77
CA VAL A 40 16.31 9.15 -3.75
C VAL A 40 17.60 9.85 -3.36
N PHE A 41 18.33 9.27 -2.42
CA PHE A 41 19.66 9.73 -2.00
C PHE A 41 20.68 8.64 -2.30
N ILE A 42 21.78 9.03 -2.94
CA ILE A 42 22.91 8.17 -3.25
C ILE A 42 24.13 8.81 -2.60
N GLU A 43 24.61 8.19 -1.52
CA GLU A 43 25.77 8.62 -0.75
C GLU A 43 27.07 8.10 -1.38
N ASP A 44 28.17 8.80 -1.12
CA ASP A 44 29.49 8.48 -1.65
C ASP A 44 30.15 7.30 -0.90
N ASN A 45 31.38 6.99 -1.31
CA ASN A 45 32.15 5.92 -0.70
C ASN A 45 32.61 6.22 0.74
N LYS A 46 32.54 7.50 1.18
CA LYS A 46 32.98 7.94 2.51
C LYS A 46 31.91 7.72 3.58
N LYS A 47 30.66 7.46 3.19
CA LYS A 47 29.59 7.14 4.12
C LYS A 47 29.94 5.91 4.96
N LYS A 48 29.92 6.07 6.29
CA LYS A 48 30.01 4.95 7.24
C LYS A 48 28.82 4.00 7.05
N THR A 49 29.09 2.79 6.57
CA THR A 49 28.08 1.73 6.35
C THR A 49 28.20 0.57 7.32
N ALA A 50 29.32 0.45 8.05
CA ALA A 50 29.56 -0.59 9.03
C ALA A 50 29.84 0.01 10.41
N ASP A 51 29.43 -0.72 11.43
CA ASP A 51 29.83 -0.45 12.81
C ASP A 51 31.32 -0.81 13.01
N GLU A 52 32.05 0.05 13.72
CA GLU A 52 33.51 -0.08 13.86
C GLU A 52 33.92 -1.22 14.79
N LEU A 53 33.09 -1.52 15.79
CA LEU A 53 33.40 -2.56 16.78
C LEU A 53 33.05 -3.95 16.25
N THR A 54 31.88 -4.09 15.62
CA THR A 54 31.37 -5.39 15.18
C THR A 54 31.68 -5.72 13.72
N GLY A 55 32.10 -4.72 12.92
CA GLY A 55 32.25 -4.85 11.47
C GLY A 55 30.93 -5.09 10.71
N LYS A 56 29.79 -5.07 11.41
CA LYS A 56 28.49 -5.38 10.81
C LYS A 56 27.93 -4.17 10.08
N LYS A 57 27.25 -4.44 8.96
CA LYS A 57 26.59 -3.40 8.16
C LYS A 57 25.41 -2.80 8.94
N ILE A 58 25.43 -1.48 9.13
CA ILE A 58 24.40 -0.69 9.84
C ILE A 58 23.70 0.33 8.94
N ALA A 59 24.24 0.59 7.75
CA ALA A 59 23.67 1.54 6.80
C ALA A 59 24.00 1.15 5.36
N GLU A 60 23.32 1.82 4.43
CA GLU A 60 23.54 1.69 2.99
C GLU A 60 23.82 3.04 2.36
N ARG A 61 24.39 3.01 1.16
CA ARG A 61 24.64 4.22 0.39
C ARG A 61 23.40 4.73 -0.33
N ILE A 62 22.44 3.85 -0.60
CA ILE A 62 21.19 4.23 -1.25
C ILE A 62 20.08 4.27 -0.19
N LYS A 63 19.46 5.44 -0.06
CA LYS A 63 18.39 5.73 0.89
C LYS A 63 17.25 6.41 0.14
N TYR A 64 16.03 6.10 0.53
CA TYR A 64 14.82 6.64 -0.05
C TYR A 64 14.05 7.44 1.00
N THR A 65 13.48 8.57 0.61
CA THR A 65 12.32 9.14 1.32
C THR A 65 11.09 8.60 0.65
N CYS A 66 10.27 7.88 1.39
CA CYS A 66 9.00 7.35 0.89
C CYS A 66 7.85 8.01 1.63
N VAL A 67 6.71 8.16 0.96
CA VAL A 67 5.48 8.73 1.51
C VAL A 67 4.37 7.69 1.53
N PHE A 68 3.55 7.73 2.58
CA PHE A 68 2.33 6.93 2.71
C PHE A 68 1.27 7.73 3.45
N PHE A 69 0.03 7.24 3.45
CA PHE A 69 -1.07 7.88 4.16
C PHE A 69 -1.34 7.17 5.48
N ASP A 70 -1.39 7.93 6.57
CA ASP A 70 -1.86 7.44 7.87
C ASP A 70 -3.35 7.77 8.01
N ASP A 71 -4.19 6.75 7.86
CA ASP A 71 -5.65 6.86 7.98
C ASP A 71 -6.12 7.19 9.40
N ASN A 72 -5.36 6.82 10.44
CA ASN A 72 -5.70 7.16 11.81
C ASN A 72 -5.57 8.65 12.08
N LYS A 73 -4.58 9.30 11.45
CA LYS A 73 -4.34 10.75 11.58
C LYS A 73 -4.91 11.55 10.41
N ASN A 74 -5.29 10.87 9.33
CA ASN A 74 -5.81 11.46 8.10
C ASN A 74 -4.79 12.44 7.46
N GLU A 75 -3.53 12.02 7.42
CA GLU A 75 -2.38 12.82 6.94
C GLU A 75 -1.38 11.96 6.17
N PHE A 76 -0.57 12.59 5.31
CA PHE A 76 0.58 11.92 4.69
C PHE A 76 1.79 11.95 5.63
N LYS A 77 2.50 10.82 5.72
CA LYS A 77 3.74 10.68 6.49
C LYS A 77 4.89 10.28 5.60
N GLU A 78 6.08 10.74 5.99
CA GLU A 78 7.33 10.41 5.34
C GLU A 78 8.17 9.49 6.20
N VAL A 79 8.93 8.62 5.54
CA VAL A 79 9.84 7.68 6.19
C VAL A 79 11.11 7.54 5.35
N HIS A 80 12.26 7.51 6.03
CA HIS A 80 13.56 7.28 5.40
C HIS A 80 13.96 5.82 5.53
N ILE A 81 14.23 5.15 4.41
CA ILE A 81 14.45 3.70 4.37
C ILE A 81 15.62 3.38 3.44
N TYR A 82 16.47 2.42 3.83
CA TYR A 82 17.53 1.91 2.98
C TYR A 82 17.02 0.91 1.93
N GLU A 83 17.71 0.82 0.79
CA GLU A 83 17.30 0.00 -0.35
C GLU A 83 17.00 -1.46 -0.01
N SER A 84 17.84 -2.11 0.80
CA SER A 84 17.68 -3.53 1.15
C SER A 84 16.49 -3.83 2.06
N MET A 85 15.88 -2.81 2.66
CA MET A 85 14.67 -2.96 3.47
C MET A 85 13.40 -2.95 2.62
N LEU A 86 13.50 -2.55 1.35
CA LEU A 86 12.38 -2.35 0.45
C LEU A 86 12.25 -3.47 -0.59
N LYS A 87 11.00 -3.79 -0.93
CA LYS A 87 10.61 -4.66 -2.03
C LYS A 87 9.66 -3.93 -2.97
N SER A 88 9.68 -4.33 -4.25
CA SER A 88 8.79 -3.75 -5.25
C SER A 88 7.36 -4.27 -5.04
N TYR A 89 6.37 -3.47 -5.38
CA TYR A 89 4.98 -3.95 -5.47
C TYR A 89 4.83 -5.09 -6.48
N LYS A 90 5.74 -5.23 -7.45
CA LYS A 90 5.70 -6.33 -8.43
C LYS A 90 5.92 -7.71 -7.80
N ASP A 91 6.48 -7.76 -6.60
CA ASP A 91 6.78 -9.00 -5.90
C ASP A 91 5.60 -9.44 -4.98
N ILE A 92 4.47 -8.73 -4.98
CA ILE A 92 3.36 -9.02 -4.05
C ILE A 92 2.31 -9.94 -4.66
N HIS A 93 1.63 -10.68 -3.80
CA HIS A 93 0.51 -11.54 -4.12
C HIS A 93 -0.78 -10.87 -3.61
N ILE A 94 -1.61 -10.35 -4.53
CA ILE A 94 -2.96 -9.86 -4.21
C ILE A 94 -3.98 -10.50 -5.13
N ALA A 95 -5.00 -11.07 -4.52
CA ALA A 95 -6.10 -11.72 -5.21
C ALA A 95 -7.37 -10.86 -5.17
N ARG A 96 -8.07 -10.71 -6.30
CA ARG A 96 -9.49 -10.32 -6.30
C ARG A 96 -10.36 -11.54 -5.95
N MET A 97 -11.51 -11.29 -5.33
CA MET A 97 -12.54 -12.29 -5.20
C MET A 97 -13.59 -11.87 -6.23
N ASP A 98 -13.63 -12.53 -7.37
CA ASP A 98 -14.71 -12.28 -8.32
C ASP A 98 -15.98 -12.98 -7.84
N GLU A 99 -17.11 -12.29 -8.02
CA GLU A 99 -18.42 -12.72 -7.53
C GLU A 99 -19.02 -13.88 -8.34
N ASN A 100 -18.39 -14.28 -9.46
CA ASN A 100 -19.03 -15.10 -10.49
C ASN A 100 -18.39 -16.46 -10.82
N GLU A 101 -17.31 -16.90 -10.16
CA GLU A 101 -16.69 -18.19 -10.51
C GLU A 101 -16.40 -19.08 -9.29
N ASN A 102 -16.77 -20.35 -9.42
CA ASN A 102 -16.42 -21.43 -8.50
C ASN A 102 -14.92 -21.37 -8.22
N HIS A 103 -14.57 -21.06 -6.96
CA HIS A 103 -13.22 -20.88 -6.47
C HIS A 103 -12.26 -22.00 -6.94
N LYS A 104 -11.57 -21.75 -8.06
CA LYS A 104 -10.28 -22.35 -8.34
C LYS A 104 -9.24 -21.31 -7.97
N ASP A 105 -8.24 -21.72 -7.21
CA ASP A 105 -7.16 -20.89 -6.65
C ASP A 105 -6.25 -20.22 -7.72
N PHE A 106 -6.72 -19.98 -8.94
CA PHE A 106 -5.85 -19.61 -10.07
C PHE A 106 -6.35 -18.47 -10.97
N ASP A 107 -7.61 -18.01 -10.86
CA ASP A 107 -8.05 -16.79 -11.57
C ASP A 107 -7.73 -15.53 -10.75
N TYR A 108 -6.44 -15.28 -10.61
CA TYR A 108 -5.93 -14.06 -10.00
C TYR A 108 -5.76 -12.98 -11.08
N VAL A 109 -6.65 -12.00 -11.12
CA VAL A 109 -6.38 -10.75 -11.86
C VAL A 109 -5.23 -10.03 -11.17
N SER A 110 -4.06 -10.06 -11.79
CA SER A 110 -2.85 -9.37 -11.36
C SER A 110 -3.12 -7.88 -11.24
N LEU A 111 -3.21 -7.36 -10.01
CA LEU A 111 -3.21 -5.91 -9.76
C LEU A 111 -1.91 -5.23 -10.24
N ILE A 112 -0.86 -6.04 -10.44
CA ILE A 112 0.45 -5.57 -10.87
C ILE A 112 0.33 -5.00 -12.29
N ASP A 113 -0.30 -5.73 -13.22
CA ASP A 113 -0.43 -5.33 -14.63
C ASP A 113 -1.20 -4.00 -14.75
N GLU A 114 -2.25 -3.83 -13.95
CA GLU A 114 -3.01 -2.58 -13.91
C GLU A 114 -2.17 -1.41 -13.37
N ALA A 115 -1.32 -1.67 -12.36
CA ALA A 115 -0.45 -0.65 -11.78
C ALA A 115 0.79 -0.33 -12.62
N GLU A 116 1.25 -1.26 -13.45
CA GLU A 116 2.29 -1.00 -14.45
C GLU A 116 1.83 0.04 -15.47
N ASN A 117 0.52 0.10 -15.73
CA ASN A 117 -0.10 1.08 -16.60
C ASN A 117 -0.37 2.43 -15.91
N PHE A 118 0.00 2.63 -14.64
CA PHE A 118 -0.20 3.92 -13.96
C PHE A 118 0.66 5.02 -14.59
N THR A 119 -0.01 5.95 -15.24
CA THR A 119 0.59 7.18 -15.76
C THR A 119 0.53 8.31 -14.72
N ILE A 120 1.45 9.26 -14.86
CA ILE A 120 1.40 10.54 -14.12
C ILE A 120 0.21 11.32 -14.70
N PRO A 121 -0.75 11.77 -13.87
CA PRO A 121 -1.91 12.45 -14.38
C PRO A 121 -1.54 13.86 -14.87
N ASN A 122 -2.07 14.29 -16.01
CA ASN A 122 -1.95 15.69 -16.42
C ASN A 122 -2.71 16.59 -15.43
N TYR A 123 -2.09 17.70 -15.04
CA TYR A 123 -2.71 18.65 -14.15
C TYR A 123 -3.95 19.29 -14.78
N ASN A 124 -5.08 19.20 -14.09
CA ASN A 124 -6.29 19.95 -14.38
C ASN A 124 -6.96 20.30 -13.05
N TYR A 125 -7.24 21.58 -12.83
CA TYR A 125 -7.84 22.06 -11.58
C TYR A 125 -9.22 21.43 -11.37
N GLY A 126 -9.49 20.93 -10.17
CA GLY A 126 -10.74 20.26 -9.83
C GLY A 126 -10.83 18.79 -10.26
N LYS A 127 -9.87 18.28 -11.04
CA LYS A 127 -9.84 16.88 -11.46
C LYS A 127 -9.59 15.95 -10.26
N ILE A 128 -10.25 14.79 -10.26
CA ILE A 128 -10.06 13.76 -9.25
C ILE A 128 -8.83 12.92 -9.60
N VAL A 129 -7.96 12.71 -8.61
CA VAL A 129 -6.78 11.85 -8.71
C VAL A 129 -6.72 10.90 -7.51
N TYR A 130 -5.96 9.83 -7.67
CA TYR A 130 -5.78 8.79 -6.67
C TYR A 130 -4.32 8.68 -6.30
N PHE A 131 -4.05 8.46 -5.01
CA PHE A 131 -2.71 8.09 -4.60
C PHE A 131 -2.39 6.69 -5.11
N ARG A 132 -1.19 6.49 -5.66
CA ARG A 132 -0.83 5.24 -6.38
C ARG A 132 -1.02 3.96 -5.57
N THR A 133 -0.92 4.03 -4.24
CA THR A 133 -1.08 2.85 -3.39
C THR A 133 -2.53 2.51 -3.07
N LYS A 134 -3.50 3.42 -3.33
CA LYS A 134 -4.90 3.28 -2.91
C LYS A 134 -5.50 1.94 -3.29
N LYS A 135 -5.26 1.51 -4.54
CA LYS A 135 -5.77 0.23 -5.05
C LYS A 135 -5.24 -0.94 -4.24
N PHE A 136 -3.93 -0.98 -4.03
CA PHE A 136 -3.27 -2.04 -3.28
C PHE A 136 -3.75 -2.11 -1.83
N GLU A 137 -3.93 -0.96 -1.17
CA GLU A 137 -4.43 -0.89 0.21
C GLU A 137 -5.87 -1.42 0.32
N ILE A 138 -6.77 -1.05 -0.59
CA ILE A 138 -8.17 -1.50 -0.56
C ILE A 138 -8.28 -3.02 -0.76
N PHE A 139 -7.45 -3.61 -1.61
CA PHE A 139 -7.51 -5.04 -1.91
C PHE A 139 -6.72 -5.93 -0.94
N LYS A 140 -6.09 -5.38 0.10
CA LYS A 140 -5.49 -6.20 1.17
C LYS A 140 -6.58 -7.01 1.85
N LYS A 141 -6.31 -8.31 2.03
CA LYS A 141 -7.23 -9.24 2.70
C LYS A 141 -6.57 -9.87 3.91
N ARG A 142 -7.39 -10.17 4.91
CA ARG A 142 -7.02 -10.94 6.09
C ARG A 142 -7.87 -12.19 6.17
N SER A 143 -7.22 -13.32 6.38
CA SER A 143 -7.85 -14.60 6.70
C SER A 143 -7.82 -14.81 8.21
N SER A 144 -8.91 -15.28 8.79
CA SER A 144 -8.97 -15.71 10.19
C SER A 144 -9.71 -17.03 10.31
N ILE A 145 -9.14 -17.97 11.07
CA ILE A 145 -9.72 -19.29 11.29
C ILE A 145 -10.36 -19.28 12.69
N LYS A 146 -11.69 -19.41 12.74
CA LYS A 146 -12.41 -19.62 13.98
C LYS A 146 -12.75 -21.09 14.11
N SER A 147 -12.31 -21.71 15.20
CA SER A 147 -12.72 -23.07 15.56
C SER A 147 -13.77 -22.97 16.65
N SER A 148 -14.99 -23.43 16.37
CA SER A 148 -16.03 -23.57 17.39
C SER A 148 -16.13 -25.01 17.86
N ARG A 149 -16.26 -25.17 19.18
CA ARG A 149 -16.70 -26.44 19.80
C ARG A 149 -18.13 -26.24 20.26
N PRO A 150 -19.08 -27.10 19.86
CA PRO A 150 -20.38 -27.09 20.50
C PRO A 150 -20.20 -27.53 21.96
N VAL A 151 -20.72 -26.74 22.89
CA VAL A 151 -20.81 -27.10 24.30
C VAL A 151 -22.08 -27.93 24.45
N LEU A 152 -21.93 -29.23 24.70
CA LEU A 152 -23.06 -30.12 24.99
C LEU A 152 -23.47 -29.89 26.45
N THR A 153 -24.76 -29.67 26.68
CA THR A 153 -25.35 -29.59 28.03
C THR A 153 -25.66 -30.99 28.56
N ASP A 154 -25.84 -31.14 29.88
CA ASP A 154 -26.22 -32.44 30.48
C ASP A 154 -27.55 -32.97 29.93
N SER A 155 -28.46 -32.09 29.51
CA SER A 155 -29.69 -32.44 28.79
C SER A 155 -29.44 -33.00 27.39
N ASP A 156 -28.41 -32.52 26.69
CA ASP A 156 -28.05 -33.03 25.36
C ASP A 156 -27.41 -34.43 25.46
N ILE A 157 -26.63 -34.67 26.52
CA ILE A 157 -25.89 -35.93 26.72
C ILE A 157 -26.85 -37.08 27.09
N LYS A 158 -27.94 -36.81 27.81
CA LYS A 158 -28.90 -37.85 28.24
C LYS A 158 -29.61 -38.57 27.09
N ASN A 159 -29.71 -37.94 25.92
CA ASN A 159 -30.48 -38.44 24.78
C ASN A 159 -29.61 -38.89 23.59
N LEU A 160 -28.27 -38.91 23.74
CA LEU A 160 -27.34 -39.22 22.65
C LEU A 160 -26.49 -40.45 22.99
N SER A 161 -26.27 -41.30 21.99
CA SER A 161 -25.29 -42.40 22.07
C SER A 161 -23.85 -41.87 22.17
N LYS A 162 -22.93 -42.72 22.63
CA LYS A 162 -21.50 -42.38 22.72
C LYS A 162 -20.91 -41.99 21.34
N GLU A 163 -21.32 -42.64 20.25
CA GLU A 163 -20.89 -42.25 18.90
C GLU A 163 -21.42 -40.87 18.49
N GLN A 164 -22.69 -40.56 18.77
CA GLN A 164 -23.28 -39.25 18.45
C GLN A 164 -22.68 -38.10 19.25
N ILE A 165 -22.27 -38.36 20.51
CA ILE A 165 -21.53 -37.39 21.33
C ILE A 165 -20.14 -37.14 20.74
N ALA A 166 -19.48 -38.16 20.18
CA ALA A 166 -18.18 -38.02 19.53
C ALA A 166 -18.28 -37.23 18.21
N GLU A 167 -19.29 -37.48 17.38
CA GLU A 167 -19.56 -36.70 16.17
C GLU A 167 -19.92 -35.25 16.46
N LYS A 168 -20.77 -34.99 17.48
CA LYS A 168 -21.08 -33.61 17.85
C LYS A 168 -19.88 -32.88 18.45
N LYS A 169 -18.89 -33.57 19.02
CA LYS A 169 -17.64 -32.95 19.50
C LYS A 169 -16.65 -32.60 18.37
N VAL A 170 -16.98 -32.88 17.10
CA VAL A 170 -16.15 -32.50 15.95
C VAL A 170 -16.03 -30.98 15.86
N TYR A 171 -14.79 -30.52 15.71
CA TYR A 171 -14.49 -29.10 15.55
C TYR A 171 -15.01 -28.63 14.20
N LYS A 172 -15.85 -27.59 14.21
CA LYS A 172 -16.17 -26.86 13.00
C LYS A 172 -15.13 -25.75 12.82
N LYS A 173 -14.34 -25.85 11.76
CA LYS A 173 -13.44 -24.77 11.33
C LYS A 173 -14.19 -23.90 10.33
N ASN A 174 -14.39 -22.64 10.66
CA ASN A 174 -14.90 -21.64 9.74
C ASN A 174 -13.76 -20.67 9.43
N GLU A 175 -13.45 -20.51 8.15
CA GLU A 175 -12.55 -19.47 7.67
C GLU A 175 -13.34 -18.20 7.35
N THR A 176 -12.84 -17.05 7.77
CA THR A 176 -13.43 -15.74 7.47
C THR A 176 -12.38 -14.89 6.80
N ILE A 177 -12.69 -14.44 5.57
CA ILE A 177 -11.83 -13.56 4.77
C ILE A 177 -12.46 -12.17 4.74
N GLN A 178 -11.68 -11.14 5.08
CA GLN A 178 -12.14 -9.76 5.17
C GLN A 178 -11.13 -8.81 4.53
N TYR A 179 -11.61 -7.74 3.90
CA TYR A 179 -10.75 -6.66 3.44
C TYR A 179 -10.20 -5.86 4.62
N VAL A 180 -8.91 -5.51 4.55
CA VAL A 180 -8.22 -4.65 5.52
C VAL A 180 -7.92 -3.33 4.82
N VAL A 181 -8.69 -2.29 5.12
CA VAL A 181 -8.62 -1.00 4.44
C VAL A 181 -7.73 0.03 5.16
N ASN A 182 -6.82 -0.44 6.00
CA ASN A 182 -5.85 0.43 6.70
C ASN A 182 -4.98 1.16 5.67
N TYR A 183 -4.54 2.38 5.98
CA TYR A 183 -3.71 3.23 5.10
C TYR A 183 -4.31 3.57 3.74
N SER A 184 -5.54 3.14 3.43
CA SER A 184 -6.22 3.51 2.19
C SER A 184 -6.55 5.00 2.19
N THR A 185 -6.22 5.68 1.10
CA THR A 185 -6.46 7.11 0.97
C THR A 185 -7.90 7.42 0.56
N PRO A 186 -8.42 8.63 0.88
CA PRO A 186 -9.58 9.15 0.17
C PRO A 186 -9.28 9.37 -1.32
N ASP A 187 -10.30 9.77 -2.07
CA ASP A 187 -10.09 10.38 -3.38
C ASP A 187 -9.67 11.83 -3.20
N PHE A 188 -8.80 12.31 -4.08
CA PHE A 188 -8.23 13.65 -3.98
C PHE A 188 -8.71 14.53 -5.11
N VAL A 189 -8.89 15.82 -4.82
CA VAL A 189 -9.12 16.85 -5.83
C VAL A 189 -7.83 17.63 -6.04
N LEU A 190 -7.38 17.74 -7.29
CA LEU A 190 -6.26 18.61 -7.65
C LEU A 190 -6.64 20.07 -7.43
N SER A 191 -5.95 20.77 -6.53
CA SER A 191 -6.24 22.15 -6.14
C SER A 191 -5.10 23.13 -6.41
N GLY A 192 -3.96 22.66 -6.93
CA GLY A 192 -2.80 23.51 -7.18
C GLY A 192 -1.62 22.74 -7.78
N ILE A 193 -0.67 23.48 -8.33
CA ILE A 193 0.54 22.96 -8.97
C ILE A 193 1.68 23.92 -8.69
N LYS A 194 2.87 23.39 -8.42
CA LYS A 194 4.10 24.20 -8.36
C LYS A 194 5.30 23.37 -8.82
N LYS A 195 6.35 24.04 -9.28
CA LYS A 195 7.65 23.40 -9.45
C LYS A 195 8.24 23.06 -8.08
N GLU A 196 8.96 21.96 -8.01
CA GLU A 196 9.78 21.65 -6.84
C GLU A 196 10.90 22.69 -6.75
N ASN A 197 11.14 23.19 -5.54
CA ASN A 197 12.20 24.17 -5.30
C ASN A 197 13.56 23.50 -5.15
N GLN A 198 13.56 22.21 -4.82
CA GLN A 198 14.75 21.39 -4.77
C GLN A 198 15.07 20.88 -6.18
N GLU A 199 16.35 20.87 -6.51
CA GLU A 199 16.84 20.32 -7.76
C GLU A 199 17.55 18.98 -7.52
N ASN A 200 17.76 18.23 -8.60
CA ASN A 200 18.64 17.08 -8.55
C ASN A 200 20.05 17.52 -8.16
N LEU A 201 20.66 16.82 -7.20
CA LEU A 201 22.01 17.12 -6.74
C LEU A 201 22.99 16.13 -7.37
N PHE A 202 24.17 16.62 -7.69
CA PHE A 202 25.27 15.84 -8.26
C PHE A 202 26.53 16.02 -7.43
N TYR A 203 27.39 15.01 -7.42
CA TYR A 203 28.76 15.11 -6.93
C TYR A 203 29.64 15.86 -7.95
N PRO A 204 30.82 16.37 -7.54
CA PRO A 204 31.75 17.05 -8.45
C PRO A 204 32.21 16.20 -9.65
N ASP A 205 32.16 14.88 -9.51
CA ASP A 205 32.46 13.91 -10.58
C ASP A 205 31.28 13.68 -11.56
N GLY A 206 30.16 14.39 -11.37
CA GLY A 206 28.95 14.28 -12.17
C GLY A 206 28.01 13.15 -11.75
N ASN A 207 28.35 12.35 -10.73
CA ASN A 207 27.46 11.28 -10.25
C ASN A 207 26.24 11.85 -9.52
N ILE A 208 25.08 11.21 -9.72
CA ILE A 208 23.83 11.60 -9.05
C ILE A 208 23.98 11.39 -7.54
N ARG A 209 23.65 12.42 -6.77
CA ARG A 209 23.61 12.44 -5.30
C ARG A 209 22.18 12.44 -4.77
N LYS A 210 21.28 13.21 -5.38
CA LYS A 210 19.87 13.29 -4.98
C LYS A 210 18.98 13.38 -6.20
N VAL A 211 17.91 12.60 -6.22
CA VAL A 211 16.83 12.69 -7.20
C VAL A 211 15.55 13.13 -6.51
N VAL A 212 14.93 14.17 -7.05
CA VAL A 212 13.63 14.69 -6.62
C VAL A 212 12.70 14.80 -7.83
N SER A 213 11.39 14.93 -7.58
CA SER A 213 10.43 15.25 -8.62
C SER A 213 10.58 16.70 -9.05
N GLU A 214 10.29 17.00 -10.32
CA GLU A 214 10.28 18.37 -10.84
C GLU A 214 8.98 19.12 -10.48
N LEU A 215 7.89 18.37 -10.24
CA LEU A 215 6.55 18.92 -10.20
C LEU A 215 5.78 18.39 -8.99
N LEU A 216 5.21 19.32 -8.23
CA LEU A 216 4.37 19.01 -7.08
C LEU A 216 2.91 19.36 -7.37
N TYR A 217 2.03 18.41 -7.09
CA TYR A 217 0.58 18.61 -7.09
C TYR A 217 0.07 18.87 -5.69
N LYS A 218 -0.73 19.93 -5.58
CA LYS A 218 -1.54 20.19 -4.40
C LYS A 218 -2.81 19.38 -4.52
N VAL A 219 -3.04 18.50 -3.57
CA VAL A 219 -4.28 17.74 -3.44
C VAL A 219 -5.06 18.18 -2.22
N LYS A 220 -6.38 18.14 -2.32
CA LYS A 220 -7.33 18.47 -1.24
C LYS A 220 -8.25 17.27 -0.98
N TRP A 221 -8.54 17.02 0.30
CA TRP A 221 -9.49 16.00 0.75
C TRP A 221 -10.15 16.41 2.07
N PHE A 222 -11.27 15.77 2.41
CA PHE A 222 -11.93 15.99 3.69
C PHE A 222 -11.24 15.19 4.80
N ASN A 223 -10.78 15.87 5.85
CA ASN A 223 -10.20 15.26 7.04
C ASN A 223 -11.26 15.17 8.14
N SER A 224 -11.74 13.95 8.37
CA SER A 224 -12.79 13.66 9.36
C SER A 224 -12.35 13.91 10.80
N ASN A 225 -11.05 13.78 11.10
CA ASN A 225 -10.55 13.99 12.46
C ASN A 225 -10.58 15.47 12.85
N GLN A 226 -10.33 16.36 11.89
CA GLN A 226 -10.29 17.80 12.10
C GLN A 226 -11.57 18.51 11.65
N MET A 227 -12.54 17.79 11.07
CA MET A 227 -13.77 18.32 10.48
C MET A 227 -13.54 19.46 9.48
N LYS A 228 -12.45 19.39 8.71
CA LYS A 228 -12.07 20.40 7.72
C LYS A 228 -11.38 19.78 6.52
N PHE A 229 -11.19 20.55 5.45
CA PHE A 229 -10.38 20.11 4.32
C PHE A 229 -8.88 20.20 4.66
N SER A 230 -8.16 19.13 4.38
CA SER A 230 -6.70 19.09 4.40
C SER A 230 -6.16 19.25 2.99
N GLU A 231 -4.96 19.82 2.90
CA GLU A 231 -4.24 19.95 1.63
C GLU A 231 -2.77 19.64 1.82
N VAL A 232 -2.14 19.02 0.82
CA VAL A 232 -0.69 18.79 0.80
C VAL A 232 -0.15 18.89 -0.61
N PHE A 233 1.12 19.32 -0.74
CA PHE A 233 1.88 19.19 -1.97
C PHE A 233 2.68 17.89 -1.96
N LEU A 234 2.52 17.06 -2.99
CA LEU A 234 3.29 15.84 -3.19
C LEU A 234 3.77 15.77 -4.65
N PRO A 235 4.84 15.01 -4.95
CA PRO A 235 5.26 14.72 -6.32
C PRO A 235 4.10 14.30 -7.21
N ALA A 236 4.04 14.79 -8.44
CA ALA A 236 3.02 14.39 -9.41
C ALA A 236 3.01 12.86 -9.61
N GLU A 237 4.18 12.24 -9.52
CA GLU A 237 4.41 10.80 -9.62
C GLU A 237 3.83 9.99 -8.45
N CYS A 238 3.38 10.65 -7.37
CA CYS A 238 2.63 9.99 -6.30
C CYS A 238 1.19 9.64 -6.70
N PHE A 239 0.71 10.19 -7.82
CA PHE A 239 -0.69 10.10 -8.22
C PHE A 239 -0.88 9.33 -9.53
N THR A 240 -2.13 8.98 -9.78
CA THR A 240 -2.66 8.49 -11.06
C THR A 240 -4.09 8.98 -11.22
N ASP A 241 -4.55 9.14 -12.45
CA ASP A 241 -5.96 9.38 -12.79
C ASP A 241 -6.70 8.11 -13.21
N ILE A 242 -6.03 6.95 -13.18
CA ILE A 242 -6.65 5.65 -13.38
C ILE A 242 -7.51 5.31 -12.16
N GLN A 243 -8.81 5.21 -12.40
CA GLN A 243 -9.79 4.94 -11.35
C GLN A 243 -9.54 3.55 -10.72
N PRO A 244 -9.39 3.44 -9.40
CA PRO A 244 -8.96 2.20 -8.75
C PRO A 244 -10.00 1.09 -8.81
N PHE A 245 -11.30 1.44 -8.90
CA PHE A 245 -12.43 0.52 -8.95
C PHE A 245 -13.56 1.09 -9.80
N LYS A 246 -14.43 0.24 -10.35
CA LYS A 246 -15.57 0.65 -11.16
C LYS A 246 -16.59 1.41 -10.32
N THR A 247 -17.08 2.54 -10.83
CA THR A 247 -18.16 3.33 -10.22
C THR A 247 -19.33 3.43 -11.20
N LYS A 248 -20.52 3.84 -10.70
CA LYS A 248 -21.69 4.11 -11.55
C LYS A 248 -21.44 5.26 -12.53
N VAL A 249 -20.69 6.28 -12.10
CA VAL A 249 -20.30 7.45 -12.91
C VAL A 249 -18.79 7.62 -12.82
N PRO A 250 -18.06 7.67 -13.95
CA PRO A 250 -16.61 7.89 -13.93
C PRO A 250 -16.27 9.26 -13.34
N HIS A 251 -15.30 9.31 -12.42
CA HIS A 251 -14.96 10.53 -11.67
C HIS A 251 -14.50 11.71 -12.55
N ASN A 252 -13.87 11.44 -13.69
CA ASN A 252 -13.34 12.47 -14.61
C ASN A 252 -14.01 12.40 -15.99
N SER A 253 -15.30 12.03 -16.05
CA SER A 253 -16.00 11.92 -17.33
C SER A 253 -16.01 13.26 -18.08
N THR A 254 -15.73 13.23 -19.38
CA THR A 254 -15.64 14.41 -20.26
C THR A 254 -17.00 15.01 -20.62
N LYS A 255 -18.08 14.66 -19.91
CA LYS A 255 -19.36 15.33 -20.10
C LYS A 255 -19.16 16.79 -19.67
N LYS A 256 -18.99 17.67 -20.68
CA LYS A 256 -19.23 19.09 -20.52
C LYS A 256 -20.65 19.20 -19.98
N ASP A 257 -20.77 19.51 -18.70
CA ASP A 257 -22.04 19.97 -18.15
C ASP A 257 -22.48 21.15 -19.02
N LYS A 258 -23.57 20.94 -19.75
CA LYS A 258 -24.24 21.96 -20.56
C LYS A 258 -25.07 22.85 -19.65
#